data_AF-A0ABD3JF56-F1
#
_entry.id   AF-A0ABD3JF56-F1
#
_cell.length_a   1.000
_cell.length_b   1.000
_cell.length_c   1.000
_cell.angle_alpha   90.00
_cell.angle_beta   90.00
_cell.angle_gamma   90.00
#
_symmetry.space_group_name_H-M   'P 1'
#
loop_
_entity.id
_entity.type
_entity.pdbx_description
1 polymer ?
#
loop_
_entity_poly.entity_id
_entity_poly.type
_entity_poly.pdbx_seq_one_letter_code
_entity_poly.pdbx_strand_id
1 'polypeptide(L)'
;MMASASNLKFHFHARSVSLSSKHHPLIQQADGQLDRIRCLDAAASPLLSLASSRISCLEEFYDSLDDLLLLLYTKQSFACEEHRDELLDQSLRPLDLCSSTRM
;
A
#
# COMPACT_ATOMS: atom_id res chain seq x y z
N MET A 1 38.05 -41.55 15.14
CA MET A 1 36.66 -42.02 14.96
C MET A 1 35.80 -41.33 16.02
N MET A 2 34.67 -40.67 15.78
CA MET A 2 33.91 -40.30 14.60
C MET A 2 32.96 -39.20 15.11
N ALA A 3 33.04 -37.98 14.60
CA ALA A 3 32.07 -36.94 14.92
C ALA A 3 30.79 -37.24 14.13
N SER A 4 29.71 -37.61 14.83
CA SER A 4 28.43 -37.88 14.18
C SER A 4 27.66 -36.56 14.08
N ALA A 5 27.57 -36.03 12.86
CA ALA A 5 26.77 -34.86 12.54
C ALA A 5 25.28 -35.19 12.73
N SER A 6 24.61 -34.48 13.64
CA SER A 6 23.16 -34.56 13.81
C SER A 6 22.48 -33.95 12.58
N ASN A 7 21.75 -34.80 11.85
CA ASN A 7 20.88 -34.40 10.74
C ASN A 7 19.74 -33.52 11.29
N LEU A 8 19.92 -32.20 11.27
CA LEU A 8 18.88 -31.25 11.65
C LEU A 8 17.96 -31.04 10.44
N LYS A 9 17.02 -31.97 10.24
CA LYS A 9 16.02 -31.92 9.19
C LYS A 9 14.97 -30.88 9.57
N PHE A 10 15.22 -29.61 9.23
CA PHE A 10 14.25 -28.56 9.41
C PHE A 10 13.08 -28.76 8.44
N HIS A 11 11.93 -29.17 8.96
CA HIS A 11 10.68 -29.17 8.22
C HIS A 11 10.20 -27.73 8.06
N PHE A 12 10.72 -27.03 7.04
CA PHE A 12 10.19 -25.74 6.62
C PHE A 12 8.84 -25.94 5.95
N HIS A 13 7.75 -25.74 6.70
CA HIS A 13 6.43 -25.52 6.11
C HIS A 13 6.32 -24.06 5.70
N ALA A 14 6.61 -23.79 4.42
CA ALA A 14 6.25 -22.52 3.79
C ALA A 14 4.71 -22.41 3.75
N ARG A 15 4.13 -21.82 4.79
CA ARG A 15 2.72 -21.42 4.77
C ARG A 15 2.63 -20.10 4.00
N SER A 16 1.99 -20.14 2.84
CA SER A 16 1.65 -18.96 2.07
C SER A 16 0.69 -18.09 2.89
N VAL A 17 1.13 -16.87 3.20
CA VAL A 17 0.32 -15.86 3.88
C VAL A 17 -0.51 -15.17 2.80
N SER A 18 -1.81 -15.46 2.72
CA SER A 18 -2.71 -14.71 1.85
C SER A 18 -2.89 -13.32 2.45
N LEU A 19 -2.35 -12.29 1.77
CA LEU A 19 -2.67 -10.91 2.13
C LEU A 19 -4.16 -10.69 1.92
N SER A 20 -4.82 -10.11 2.91
CA SER A 20 -6.23 -9.76 2.81
C SER A 20 -6.45 -8.85 1.60
N SER A 21 -7.15 -9.35 0.58
CA SER A 21 -7.53 -8.61 -0.64
C SER A 21 -8.55 -7.48 -0.40
N LYS A 22 -8.84 -7.13 0.86
CA LYS A 22 -9.75 -6.03 1.16
C LYS A 22 -9.15 -4.74 0.60
N HIS A 23 -9.81 -4.22 -0.42
CA HIS A 23 -9.51 -2.91 -0.98
C HIS A 23 -9.59 -1.86 0.13
N HIS A 24 -8.70 -0.87 0.05
CA HIS A 24 -8.69 0.24 0.99
C HIS A 24 -10.07 0.93 0.98
N PRO A 25 -10.62 1.38 2.12
CA PRO A 25 -11.94 2.02 2.17
C PRO A 25 -12.11 3.17 1.18
N LEU A 26 -11.04 3.96 0.95
CA LEU A 26 -11.03 5.04 -0.04
C LEU A 26 -11.21 4.54 -1.49
N ILE A 27 -10.67 3.37 -1.83
CA ILE A 27 -10.84 2.79 -3.17
C ILE A 27 -12.30 2.37 -3.35
N GLN A 28 -12.90 1.75 -2.33
CA GLN A 28 -14.31 1.37 -2.35
C GLN A 28 -15.24 2.58 -2.47
N GLN A 29 -14.88 3.70 -1.84
CA GLN A 29 -15.62 4.95 -1.94
C GLN A 29 -15.57 5.53 -3.36
N ALA A 30 -14.36 5.61 -3.95
CA ALA A 30 -14.17 6.07 -5.32
C ALA A 30 -14.93 5.20 -6.34
N ASP A 31 -14.90 3.88 -6.17
CA ASP A 31 -15.65 2.93 -7.01
C ASP A 31 -17.17 3.18 -6.93
N GLY A 32 -17.71 3.38 -5.73
CA GLY A 32 -19.13 3.69 -5.53
C GLY A 32 -19.56 5.01 -6.20
N GLN A 33 -18.69 6.01 -6.19
CA GLN A 33 -18.94 7.29 -6.87
C GLN A 33 -18.91 7.13 -8.39
N LEU A 34 -17.99 6.33 -8.94
CA LEU A 34 -17.96 6.01 -10.37
C LEU A 34 -19.23 5.29 -10.84
N ASP A 35 -19.72 4.34 -10.05
CA ASP A 35 -20.97 3.64 -10.34
C ASP A 35 -22.17 4.59 -10.32
N ARG A 36 -22.19 5.54 -9.39
CA ARG A 36 -23.21 6.60 -9.34
C ARG A 36 -23.16 7.49 -10.59
N ILE A 37 -21.98 7.94 -11.01
CA ILE A 37 -21.81 8.71 -12.26
C ILE A 37 -22.33 7.91 -13.46
N ARG A 38 -21.96 6.63 -13.56
CA ARG A 38 -22.41 5.74 -14.65
C ARG A 38 -23.94 5.58 -14.68
N CYS A 39 -24.58 5.48 -13.51
CA CYS A 39 -26.04 5.41 -13.39
C CYS A 39 -26.72 6.71 -13.86
N LEU A 40 -26.15 7.87 -13.50
CA LEU A 40 -26.66 9.18 -13.92
C LEU A 40 -26.51 9.37 -15.44
N ASP A 41 -25.44 8.84 -16.03
CA ASP A 41 -25.19 8.90 -17.47
C ASP A 41 -26.13 7.99 -18.26
N ALA A 42 -26.40 6.79 -17.74
CA ALA A 42 -27.34 5.84 -18.34
C ALA A 42 -28.80 6.34 -18.31
N ALA A 43 -29.14 7.28 -17.43
CA ALA A 43 -30.49 7.80 -17.29
C ALA A 43 -30.95 8.71 -18.45
N ALA A 44 -30.07 9.06 -19.41
CA ALA A 44 -30.35 9.67 -20.72
C ALA A 44 -31.41 10.80 -20.79
N SER A 45 -31.68 11.50 -19.68
CA SER A 45 -32.73 12.50 -19.60
C SER A 45 -32.12 13.88 -19.34
N PRO A 46 -32.31 14.87 -20.24
CA PRO A 46 -31.72 16.19 -20.12
C PRO A 46 -32.56 17.03 -19.15
N LEU A 47 -32.63 16.62 -17.90
CA LEU A 47 -33.21 17.41 -16.83
C LEU A 47 -32.11 18.26 -16.21
N LEU A 48 -32.30 19.57 -16.14
CA LEU A 48 -31.39 20.51 -15.47
C LEU A 48 -31.00 20.07 -14.05
N SER A 49 -31.94 19.42 -13.35
CA SER A 49 -31.71 18.84 -12.02
C SER A 49 -30.68 17.69 -12.04
N LEU A 50 -30.63 16.90 -13.12
CA LEU A 50 -29.64 15.85 -13.30
C LEU A 50 -28.25 16.42 -13.57
N ALA A 51 -28.16 17.54 -14.29
CA ALA A 51 -26.89 18.22 -14.54
C ALA A 51 -26.21 18.68 -13.24
N SER A 52 -26.95 19.29 -12.31
CA SER A 52 -26.42 19.65 -10.99
C SER A 52 -25.94 18.42 -10.23
N SER A 53 -26.72 17.33 -10.23
CA SER A 53 -26.34 16.10 -9.53
C SER A 53 -25.10 15.42 -10.12
N ARG A 54 -24.89 15.50 -11.45
CA ARG A 54 -23.70 14.99 -12.13
C ARG A 54 -22.47 15.80 -11.75
N ILE A 55 -22.58 17.13 -11.69
CA ILE A 55 -21.48 18.00 -11.28
C ILE A 55 -21.08 17.70 -9.82
N SER A 56 -22.05 17.65 -8.90
CA SER A 56 -21.76 17.33 -7.50
C SER A 56 -21.16 15.93 -7.33
N CYS A 57 -21.67 14.92 -8.05
CA CYS A 57 -21.11 13.57 -7.98
C CYS A 57 -19.67 13.49 -8.52
N LEU A 58 -19.36 14.32 -9.53
CA LEU A 58 -18.02 14.41 -10.08
C LEU A 58 -17.06 15.10 -9.11
N GLU A 59 -17.50 16.18 -8.46
CA GLU A 59 -16.74 16.88 -7.40
C GLU A 59 -16.40 15.91 -6.26
N GLU A 60 -17.40 15.21 -5.73
CA GLU A 60 -17.19 14.21 -4.67
C GLU A 60 -16.18 13.12 -5.10
N PHE A 61 -16.19 12.72 -6.38
CA PHE A 61 -15.24 11.75 -6.92
C PHE A 61 -13.82 12.32 -7.00
N TYR A 62 -13.66 13.57 -7.45
CA TYR A 62 -12.35 14.24 -7.47
C TYR A 62 -11.76 14.37 -6.06
N ASP A 63 -12.57 14.73 -5.07
CA ASP A 63 -12.12 14.78 -3.67
C ASP A 63 -11.61 13.42 -3.19
N SER A 64 -12.30 12.32 -3.55
CA SER A 64 -11.86 10.97 -3.19
C SER A 64 -10.54 10.56 -3.84
N LEU A 65 -10.25 11.06 -5.05
CA LEU A 65 -8.99 10.83 -5.74
C LEU A 65 -7.86 11.60 -5.11
N ASP A 66 -8.09 12.84 -4.67
CA ASP A 66 -7.09 13.63 -3.94
C ASP A 66 -6.71 12.94 -2.62
N ASP A 67 -7.69 12.43 -1.87
CA ASP A 67 -7.44 11.64 -0.66
C ASP A 67 -6.66 10.36 -0.96
N LEU A 68 -6.97 9.68 -2.06
CA LEU A 68 -6.27 8.46 -2.47
C LEU A 68 -4.83 8.76 -2.90
N LEU A 69 -4.61 9.84 -3.66
CA LEU A 69 -3.29 10.29 -4.09
C LEU A 69 -2.45 10.70 -2.88
N LEU A 70 -3.03 11.43 -1.94
CA LEU A 70 -2.37 11.80 -0.69
C LEU A 70 -1.95 10.54 0.08
N LEU A 71 -2.86 9.57 0.25
CA LEU A 71 -2.53 8.31 0.92
C LEU A 71 -1.38 7.58 0.24
N LEU A 72 -1.41 7.45 -1.08
CA LEU A 72 -0.35 6.78 -1.85
C LEU A 72 0.99 7.49 -1.71
N TYR A 73 0.97 8.82 -1.82
CA TYR A 73 2.16 9.66 -1.64
C TYR A 73 2.74 9.52 -0.23
N THR A 74 1.89 9.58 0.79
CA THR A 74 2.28 9.39 2.18
C THR A 74 2.87 8.00 2.40
N LYS A 75 2.25 6.93 1.87
CA LYS A 75 2.80 5.57 1.96
C LYS A 75 4.16 5.44 1.27
N GLN A 76 4.34 6.08 0.12
CA GLN A 76 5.63 6.07 -0.58
C GLN A 76 6.71 6.81 0.23
N SER A 77 6.37 7.95 0.82
CA SER A 77 7.27 8.70 1.69
C SER A 77 7.73 7.84 2.88
N PHE A 78 6.81 7.14 3.54
CA PHE A 78 7.15 6.27 4.66
C PHE A 78 7.95 5.03 4.24
N ALA A 79 7.63 4.43 3.09
CA ALA A 79 8.41 3.31 2.56
C ALA A 79 9.86 3.73 2.22
N CYS A 80 10.07 4.96 1.77
CA CYS A 80 11.40 5.49 1.50
C CYS A 80 12.20 5.70 2.80
N GLU A 81 11.58 6.27 3.84
CA GLU A 81 12.25 6.48 5.14
C GLU A 81 12.62 5.15 5.82
N GLU A 82 11.70 4.18 5.88
CA GLU A 82 12.00 2.84 6.42
C GLU A 82 13.15 2.16 5.65
N HIS A 83 13.15 2.26 4.32
CA HIS A 83 14.21 1.67 3.51
C HIS A 83 15.56 2.39 3.69
N ARG A 84 15.55 3.70 3.96
CA ARG A 84 16.76 4.47 4.26
C ARG A 84 17.36 4.05 5.61
N ASP A 85 16.54 3.89 6.64
CA ASP A 85 17.02 3.47 7.97
C ASP A 85 17.57 2.04 7.96
N GLU A 86 16.92 1.11 7.23
CA GLU A 86 17.46 -0.24 7.03
C GLU A 86 18.80 -0.24 6.28
N LEU A 87 18.94 0.58 5.22
CA LEU A 87 20.20 0.74 4.49
C LEU A 87 21.30 1.35 5.37
N LEU A 88 20.96 2.33 6.19
CA LEU A 88 21.90 2.96 7.13
C LEU A 88 22.36 1.96 8.19
N ASP A 89 21.46 1.22 8.82
CA ASP A 89 21.81 0.16 9.78
C ASP A 89 22.73 -0.91 9.15
N GLN A 90 22.41 -1.36 7.93
CA GLN A 90 23.26 -2.31 7.21
C GLN A 90 24.66 -1.76 6.90
N SER A 91 24.78 -0.45 6.62
CA SER A 91 26.07 0.19 6.33
C SER A 91 26.93 0.45 7.58
N LEU A 92 26.29 0.69 8.73
CA LEU A 92 26.96 0.98 10.00
C LEU A 92 27.45 -0.29 10.69
N ARG A 93 26.73 -1.42 10.53
CA ARG A 93 27.14 -2.71 11.10
C ARG A 93 28.59 -3.13 10.79
N PRO A 94 29.09 -3.04 9.55
CA PRO A 94 30.51 -3.31 9.24
C PRO A 94 31.48 -2.28 9.84
N LEU A 95 31.08 -1.01 9.93
CA LEU A 95 31.91 0.06 10.50
C LEU A 95 32.12 -0.14 12.02
N ASP A 96 31.13 -0.68 12.72
CA ASP A 96 31.22 -1.03 14.14
C ASP A 96 32.19 -2.18 14.44
N LEU A 97 32.35 -3.15 13.52
CA LEU A 97 33.38 -4.19 13.68
C LEU A 97 34.81 -3.65 13.53
N CYS A 98 35.00 -2.61 12.70
CA CYS A 98 36.29 -1.96 12.49
C CYS A 98 36.67 -0.98 13.62
N SER A 99 35.69 -0.44 14.36
CA SER A 99 35.96 0.39 15.53
C SER A 99 36.29 -0.47 16.76
N SER A 100 35.63 -1.64 16.89
CA SER A 100 35.88 -2.62 17.97
C SER A 100 37.21 -3.37 17.86
N THR A 101 37.95 -3.23 16.75
CA THR A 101 39.27 -3.87 16.53
C THR A 101 40.45 -2.97 16.93
N ARG A 102 40.20 -1.83 17.58
CA ARG A 102 41.22 -1.04 18.27
C ARG A 102 41.19 -1.33 19.78
N MET A 103 41.62 -2.52 20.16
CA MET A 103 42.11 -2.86 21.50
C MET A 103 43.38 -3.69 21.37
#